data_AF-A0A1X2GMT6-F1
#
_entry.id   AF-A0A1X2GMT6-F1
#
_cell.length_a   1.000
_cell.length_b   1.000
_cell.length_c   1.000
_cell.angle_alpha   90.00
_cell.angle_beta   90.00
_cell.angle_gamma   90.00
#
_symmetry.space_group_name_H-M   'P 1'
#
loop_
_entity.id
_entity.type
_entity.pdbx_description
1 polymer ?
#
loop_
_entity_poly.entity_id
_entity_poly.type
_entity_poly.pdbx_seq_one_letter_code
_entity_poly.pdbx_strand_id
1 'polypeptide(L)'
;MSLKLLSQSLFQKWSTTSLPVQRAAVALHTSAIRRQAAEATAESTSSWTPSSVRTGVIAKKKGMSATWSESGDRIPVTILQLEEVVVTDVRQSEKHGYTALQVGCSPMKEKNAAKPMIEHFKSLNVPLRRKLHEFRVTEDAVLPVGTPLKANHFMVGQFVDVTAPSIGKGFAGVMKRWNFKGLPASHGHSLSHRSAGSTGQRKWPSKVFKGKKMAGRLGGENITVQSLQVVKVDPELDLVYVKGSVPGFDDQFVKIKDAIKKKGDKLFPSLPPPFPTA
;
A
#
# COMPACT_ATOMS: atom_id res chain seq x y z
N MET A 1 79.16 18.10 18.46
CA MET A 1 80.19 17.30 19.17
C MET A 1 79.66 17.01 20.57
N SER A 2 78.76 16.02 20.70
CA SER A 2 79.03 14.66 21.22
C SER A 2 79.63 14.62 22.62
N LEU A 3 78.77 14.46 23.63
CA LEU A 3 79.12 13.87 24.93
C LEU A 3 78.06 12.80 25.25
N LYS A 4 78.37 11.57 24.87
CA LYS A 4 77.77 10.34 25.41
C LYS A 4 78.55 9.97 26.67
N LEU A 5 77.89 9.61 27.75
CA LEU A 5 78.34 8.62 28.76
C LEU A 5 77.30 8.50 29.88
N LEU A 6 76.82 7.28 30.11
CA LEU A 6 76.31 6.66 31.35
C LEU A 6 75.40 5.50 30.91
N SER A 7 75.92 4.28 30.80
CA SER A 7 76.22 3.33 31.88
C SER A 7 75.06 2.36 32.15
N GLN A 8 75.23 1.16 31.58
CA GLN A 8 75.02 -0.16 32.19
C GLN A 8 73.70 -0.49 32.90
N SER A 9 72.98 -1.40 32.25
CA SER A 9 72.40 -2.65 32.79
C SER A 9 71.62 -2.60 34.10
N LEU A 10 70.31 -2.89 33.99
CA LEU A 10 69.58 -3.72 34.95
C LEU A 10 68.22 -4.09 34.35
N PHE A 11 67.71 -5.26 34.72
CA PHE A 11 66.41 -5.85 34.37
C PHE A 11 66.32 -6.68 33.09
N GLN A 12 66.97 -7.85 33.19
CA GLN A 12 66.44 -9.09 32.63
C GLN A 12 65.10 -9.48 33.27
N LYS A 13 64.21 -9.99 32.41
CA LYS A 13 63.22 -11.07 32.64
C LYS A 13 61.99 -10.76 33.49
N TRP A 14 60.86 -10.56 32.79
CA TRP A 14 59.66 -11.37 33.00
C TRP A 14 58.87 -11.49 31.70
N SER A 15 58.99 -12.65 31.06
CA SER A 15 58.05 -13.12 30.05
C SER A 15 56.89 -13.82 30.76
N THR A 16 55.76 -13.14 30.89
CA THR A 16 54.51 -13.78 31.30
C THR A 16 53.80 -14.32 30.06
N THR A 17 53.91 -15.63 29.85
CA THR A 17 53.11 -16.36 28.86
C THR A 17 51.70 -16.49 29.42
N SER A 18 50.76 -15.64 28.97
CA SER A 18 49.33 -15.84 29.25
C SER A 18 48.71 -16.71 28.16
N LEU A 19 48.26 -17.91 28.53
CA LEU A 19 47.44 -18.75 27.66
C LEU A 19 46.05 -18.10 27.48
N PRO A 20 45.51 -18.01 26.26
CA PRO A 20 44.13 -17.58 26.07
C PRO A 20 43.21 -18.72 26.49
N VAL A 21 42.48 -18.55 27.60
CA VAL A 21 41.32 -19.38 27.92
C VAL A 21 40.22 -19.05 26.91
N GLN A 22 40.18 -19.77 25.79
CA GLN A 22 39.04 -19.76 24.88
C GLN A 22 37.87 -20.46 25.56
N ARG A 23 36.98 -19.69 26.19
CA ARG A 23 35.62 -20.17 26.49
C ARG A 23 34.85 -20.24 25.18
N ALA A 24 34.77 -21.44 24.60
CA ALA A 24 33.83 -21.74 23.55
C ALA A 24 32.41 -21.66 24.15
N ALA A 25 31.73 -20.54 23.92
CA ALA A 25 30.30 -20.43 24.19
C ALA A 25 29.56 -21.35 23.22
N VAL A 26 28.99 -22.42 23.76
CA VAL A 26 28.20 -23.41 23.03
C VAL A 26 26.89 -22.75 22.58
N ALA A 27 26.90 -22.17 21.38
CA ALA A 27 25.72 -21.63 20.70
C ALA A 27 24.88 -22.77 20.09
N LEU A 28 24.26 -23.61 20.93
CA LEU A 28 23.41 -24.71 20.48
C LEU A 28 21.90 -24.38 20.47
N HIS A 29 21.50 -23.18 20.88
CA HIS A 29 20.06 -22.80 20.92
C HIS A 29 19.65 -21.78 19.85
N THR A 30 20.57 -21.01 19.30
CA THR A 30 20.25 -20.04 18.22
C THR A 30 20.20 -20.68 16.83
N SER A 31 20.95 -21.76 16.59
CA SER A 31 20.97 -22.45 15.29
C SER A 31 19.71 -23.30 15.07
N ALA A 32 19.16 -23.91 16.12
CA ALA A 32 17.93 -24.69 16.06
C ALA A 32 16.71 -23.80 15.79
N ILE A 33 16.60 -22.65 16.47
CA ILE A 33 15.55 -21.66 16.21
C ILE A 33 15.67 -21.08 14.80
N ARG A 34 16.90 -20.81 14.33
CA ARG A 34 17.14 -20.31 12.97
C ARG A 34 16.87 -21.36 11.89
N ARG A 35 17.07 -22.65 12.17
CA ARG A 35 16.68 -23.76 11.30
C ARG A 35 15.18 -23.97 11.28
N GLN A 36 14.51 -23.98 12.43
CA GLN A 36 13.05 -24.10 12.50
C GLN A 36 12.33 -22.89 11.89
N ALA A 37 12.86 -21.68 12.07
CA ALA A 37 12.30 -20.49 11.42
C ALA A 37 12.52 -20.51 9.90
N ALA A 38 13.62 -21.12 9.42
CA ALA A 38 13.93 -21.27 7.99
C ALA A 38 13.17 -22.43 7.33
N GLU A 39 12.99 -23.56 8.03
CA GLU A 39 12.13 -24.68 7.60
C GLU A 39 10.66 -24.26 7.56
N ALA A 40 10.18 -23.46 8.53
CA ALA A 40 8.83 -22.89 8.49
C ALA A 40 8.63 -21.85 7.37
N THR A 41 9.70 -21.27 6.80
CA THR A 41 9.57 -20.34 5.66
C THR A 41 9.60 -21.02 4.29
N ALA A 42 10.02 -22.29 4.21
CA ALA A 42 10.26 -22.97 2.94
C ALA A 42 9.09 -23.82 2.42
N GLU A 43 8.11 -24.15 3.26
CA GLU A 43 7.04 -25.11 2.90
C GLU A 43 5.63 -24.57 3.17
N SER A 44 5.17 -23.65 2.31
CA SER A 44 3.72 -23.49 2.08
C SER A 44 3.47 -22.91 0.69
N THR A 45 3.78 -23.67 -0.36
CA THR A 45 3.15 -23.42 -1.67
C THR A 45 1.71 -23.89 -1.59
N SER A 46 0.89 -23.12 -0.89
CA SER A 46 -0.55 -23.31 -0.81
C SER A 46 -1.14 -23.17 -2.21
N SER A 47 -1.94 -24.15 -2.64
CA SER A 47 -2.66 -24.07 -3.91
C SER A 47 -3.78 -23.03 -3.81
N TRP A 48 -3.96 -22.20 -4.83
CA TRP A 48 -5.05 -21.22 -4.87
C TRP A 48 -6.42 -21.91 -4.69
N THR A 49 -7.23 -21.38 -3.77
CA THR A 49 -8.62 -21.79 -3.57
C THR A 49 -9.57 -20.63 -3.92
N PRO A 50 -10.84 -20.89 -4.33
CA PRO A 50 -11.80 -19.82 -4.64
C PRO A 50 -12.15 -18.90 -3.47
N SER A 51 -11.93 -19.35 -2.23
CA SER A 51 -12.09 -18.56 -1.00
C SER A 51 -10.85 -17.74 -0.66
N SER A 52 -9.72 -18.01 -1.30
CA SER A 52 -8.44 -17.35 -1.03
C SER A 52 -8.47 -15.88 -1.45
N VAL A 53 -7.98 -15.01 -0.58
CA VAL A 53 -7.87 -13.58 -0.82
C VAL A 53 -6.40 -13.21 -0.86
N ARG A 54 -5.90 -12.89 -2.06
CA ARG A 54 -4.52 -12.45 -2.28
C ARG A 54 -4.27 -11.05 -1.70
N THR A 55 -2.99 -10.73 -1.56
CA THR A 55 -2.53 -9.38 -1.23
C THR A 55 -2.95 -8.35 -2.27
N GLY A 56 -3.22 -7.13 -1.79
CA GLY A 56 -3.25 -5.95 -2.66
C GLY A 56 -1.88 -5.29 -2.71
N VAL A 57 -1.73 -4.33 -3.62
CA VAL A 57 -0.52 -3.50 -3.73
C VAL A 57 -0.88 -2.03 -3.58
N ILE A 58 0.13 -1.22 -3.24
CA ILE A 58 0.04 0.23 -3.29
C ILE A 58 0.78 0.70 -4.54
N ALA A 59 0.12 1.52 -5.35
CA ALA A 59 0.69 2.09 -6.55
C ALA A 59 0.58 3.62 -6.52
N LYS A 60 1.30 4.27 -7.41
CA LYS A 60 1.26 5.71 -7.65
C LYS A 60 0.60 5.95 -9.00
N LYS A 61 -0.48 6.74 -9.04
CA LYS A 61 -1.12 7.11 -10.30
C LYS A 61 -0.19 8.02 -11.09
N LYS A 62 0.26 7.64 -12.29
CA LYS A 62 1.16 8.48 -13.11
C LYS A 62 0.43 9.40 -14.07
N GLY A 63 -0.72 8.96 -14.57
CA GLY A 63 -1.52 9.74 -15.49
C GLY A 63 -2.44 8.85 -16.30
N MET A 64 -3.03 9.42 -17.35
CA MET A 64 -3.91 8.73 -18.26
C MET A 64 -3.35 8.77 -19.67
N SER A 65 -3.52 7.67 -20.41
CA SER A 65 -3.19 7.56 -21.82
C SER A 65 -4.31 6.78 -22.53
N ALA A 66 -4.14 6.51 -23.81
CA ALA A 66 -5.01 5.62 -24.56
C ALA A 66 -4.17 4.53 -25.22
N THR A 67 -4.65 3.29 -25.17
CA THR A 67 -4.12 2.16 -25.94
C THR A 67 -5.13 1.79 -27.02
N TRP A 68 -4.64 1.16 -28.08
CA TRP A 68 -5.49 0.64 -29.16
C TRP A 68 -5.62 -0.86 -29.00
N SER A 69 -6.84 -1.36 -29.13
CA SER A 69 -7.10 -2.80 -29.23
C SER A 69 -6.76 -3.30 -30.63
N GLU A 70 -6.54 -4.61 -30.77
CA GLU A 70 -6.38 -5.28 -32.07
C GLU A 70 -7.59 -5.03 -33.00
N SER A 71 -8.79 -4.87 -32.44
CA SER A 71 -10.01 -4.54 -33.18
C SER A 71 -10.07 -3.08 -33.69
N GLY A 72 -9.08 -2.25 -33.36
CA GLY A 72 -9.06 -0.83 -33.71
C GLY A 72 -9.80 0.08 -32.71
N ASP A 73 -10.31 -0.45 -31.60
CA ASP A 73 -10.96 0.34 -30.57
C ASP A 73 -9.97 1.14 -29.72
N ARG A 74 -10.28 2.41 -29.46
CA ARG A 74 -9.49 3.27 -28.56
C ARG A 74 -9.92 3.04 -27.10
N ILE A 75 -9.02 2.48 -26.30
CA ILE A 75 -9.26 2.19 -24.88
C ILE A 75 -8.57 3.25 -24.00
N PRO A 76 -9.31 4.03 -23.20
CA PRO A 76 -8.70 4.92 -22.21
C PRO A 76 -8.12 4.11 -21.05
N VAL A 77 -6.86 4.36 -20.71
CA VAL A 77 -6.14 3.65 -19.65
C VAL A 77 -5.53 4.62 -18.65
N THR A 78 -5.56 4.26 -17.37
CA THR A 78 -4.78 4.91 -16.32
C THR A 78 -3.53 4.09 -16.04
N ILE A 79 -2.38 4.78 -15.97
CA ILE A 79 -1.08 4.17 -15.68
C ILE A 79 -0.82 4.24 -14.18
N LEU A 80 -0.62 3.08 -13.56
CA LEU A 80 -0.31 2.94 -12.13
C LEU A 80 1.08 2.34 -11.99
N GLN A 81 1.98 3.05 -11.30
CA GLN A 81 3.35 2.60 -11.06
C GLN A 81 3.51 2.03 -9.66
N LEU A 82 4.11 0.85 -9.53
CA LEU A 82 4.49 0.27 -8.24
C LEU A 82 5.90 0.78 -7.91
N GLU A 83 5.99 1.69 -6.93
CA GLU A 83 7.27 2.29 -6.51
C GLU A 83 7.86 1.48 -5.36
N GLU A 84 8.66 0.47 -5.69
CA GLU A 84 9.33 -0.45 -4.76
C GLU A 84 8.40 -0.90 -3.61
N VAL A 85 7.43 -1.73 -3.96
CA VAL A 85 6.42 -2.20 -3.00
C VAL A 85 6.99 -3.40 -2.24
N VAL A 86 6.94 -3.38 -0.91
CA VAL A 86 7.49 -4.43 -0.05
C VAL A 86 6.55 -4.73 1.11
N VAL A 87 6.45 -6.00 1.51
CA VAL A 87 5.74 -6.42 2.73
C VAL A 87 6.54 -5.99 3.95
N THR A 88 5.93 -5.18 4.82
CA THR A 88 6.61 -4.59 5.99
C THR A 88 6.35 -5.36 7.28
N ASP A 89 5.13 -5.84 7.49
CA ASP A 89 4.72 -6.52 8.72
C ASP A 89 3.57 -7.50 8.42
N VAL A 90 3.45 -8.54 9.26
CA VAL A 90 2.42 -9.58 9.15
C VAL A 90 1.55 -9.54 10.41
N ARG A 91 0.26 -9.25 10.23
CA ARG A 91 -0.74 -9.34 11.30
C ARG A 91 -1.27 -10.77 11.36
N GLN A 92 -1.02 -11.44 12.48
CA GLN A 92 -1.51 -12.78 12.79
C GLN A 92 -2.85 -12.74 13.56
N SER A 93 -3.72 -13.72 13.30
CA SER A 93 -5.03 -13.86 13.94
C SER A 93 -4.95 -13.96 15.46
N GLU A 94 -4.00 -14.74 16.00
CA GLU A 94 -3.87 -14.97 17.45
C GLU A 94 -3.58 -13.69 18.25
N LYS A 95 -2.76 -12.79 17.70
CA LYS A 95 -2.31 -11.56 18.39
C LYS A 95 -3.23 -10.37 18.12
N HIS A 96 -3.78 -10.28 16.91
CA HIS A 96 -4.50 -9.09 16.45
C HIS A 96 -6.00 -9.31 16.19
N GLY A 97 -6.47 -10.55 16.21
CA GLY A 97 -7.86 -10.92 15.92
C GLY A 97 -8.21 -10.95 14.42
N TYR A 98 -7.23 -10.78 13.54
CA TYR A 98 -7.40 -10.90 12.09
C TYR A 98 -6.05 -11.16 11.38
N THR A 99 -6.13 -11.74 10.19
CA THR A 99 -4.97 -11.97 9.31
C THR A 99 -4.89 -10.87 8.27
N ALA A 100 -3.75 -10.18 8.22
CA ALA A 100 -3.49 -9.11 7.25
C ALA A 100 -2.01 -8.93 6.98
N LEU A 101 -1.69 -8.42 5.79
CA LEU A 101 -0.34 -8.04 5.41
C LEU A 101 -0.23 -6.52 5.32
N GLN A 102 0.75 -5.96 6.03
CA GLN A 102 1.10 -4.57 5.89
C GLN A 102 2.09 -4.43 4.72
N VAL A 103 1.73 -3.58 3.79
CA VAL A 103 2.49 -3.32 2.57
C VAL A 103 2.94 -1.85 2.58
N GLY A 104 4.19 -1.64 2.26
CA GLY A 104 4.81 -0.32 2.16
C GLY A 104 5.26 0.00 0.73
N CYS A 105 5.15 1.26 0.32
CA CYS A 105 5.66 1.75 -0.97
C CYS A 105 6.39 3.09 -0.84
N SER A 106 7.17 3.41 -1.87
CA SER A 106 8.01 4.61 -2.02
C SER A 106 9.07 4.74 -0.93
N PRO A 107 10.37 4.64 -1.25
CA PRO A 107 11.43 4.73 -0.26
C PRO A 107 11.48 6.13 0.36
N MET A 108 11.80 6.17 1.66
CA MET A 108 11.87 7.41 2.42
C MET A 108 13.20 7.54 3.15
N LYS A 109 13.83 8.71 3.08
CA LYS A 109 15.08 8.99 3.80
C LYS A 109 14.82 9.12 5.31
N GLU A 110 15.74 8.62 6.14
CA GLU A 110 15.61 8.63 7.61
C GLU A 110 15.32 10.04 8.15
N LYS A 111 15.96 11.08 7.60
CA LYS A 111 15.77 12.48 8.03
C LYS A 111 14.33 13.00 7.92
N ASN A 112 13.50 12.39 7.06
CA ASN A 112 12.12 12.83 6.88
C ASN A 112 11.15 12.04 7.77
N ALA A 113 11.62 10.96 8.42
CA ALA A 113 10.78 10.03 9.14
C ALA A 113 10.81 10.30 10.65
N ALA A 114 9.71 9.98 11.33
CA ALA A 114 9.64 10.07 12.77
C ALA A 114 10.46 8.93 13.41
N LYS A 115 11.16 9.21 14.50
CA LYS A 115 11.95 8.24 15.28
C LYS A 115 11.24 6.90 15.56
N PRO A 116 9.98 6.85 16.05
CA PRO A 116 9.30 5.57 16.30
C PRO A 116 9.10 4.73 15.04
N MET A 117 8.90 5.38 13.89
CA MET A 117 8.78 4.68 12.61
C MET A 117 10.13 4.05 12.23
N ILE A 118 11.22 4.81 12.36
CA ILE A 118 12.58 4.32 12.08
C ILE A 118 12.91 3.11 12.94
N GLU A 119 12.64 3.18 14.24
CA GLU A 119 12.89 2.08 15.18
C GLU A 119 12.03 0.85 14.86
N HIS A 120 10.76 1.05 14.48
CA HIS A 120 9.89 -0.03 14.04
C HIS A 120 10.46 -0.76 12.80
N PHE A 121 10.83 -0.02 11.75
CA PHE A 121 11.44 -0.63 10.56
C PHE A 121 12.78 -1.30 10.85
N LYS A 122 13.60 -0.75 11.76
CA LYS A 122 14.87 -1.35 12.20
C LYS A 122 14.64 -2.68 12.93
N SER A 123 13.61 -2.77 13.78
CA SER A 123 13.26 -4.03 14.46
C SER A 123 12.87 -5.15 13.50
N LEU A 124 12.25 -4.78 12.37
CA LEU A 124 11.80 -5.71 11.32
C LEU A 124 12.86 -5.95 10.23
N ASN A 125 13.99 -5.22 10.25
CA ASN A 125 15.03 -5.25 9.22
C ASN A 125 14.50 -4.95 7.79
N VAL A 126 13.50 -4.09 7.66
CA VAL A 126 12.91 -3.70 6.36
C VAL A 126 13.28 -2.25 6.02
N PRO A 127 13.52 -1.91 4.74
CA PRO A 127 13.76 -0.52 4.33
C PRO A 127 12.57 0.39 4.64
N LEU A 128 12.86 1.65 4.96
CA LEU A 128 11.88 2.65 5.32
C LEU A 128 10.97 3.04 4.14
N ARG A 129 9.66 2.95 4.32
CA ARG A 129 8.63 3.25 3.31
C ARG A 129 7.78 4.45 3.68
N ARG A 130 7.37 5.25 2.69
CA ARG A 130 6.60 6.49 2.88
C ARG A 130 5.13 6.25 3.17
N LYS A 131 4.52 5.28 2.49
CA LYS A 131 3.11 4.93 2.67
C LYS A 131 2.98 3.48 3.05
N LEU A 132 2.19 3.25 4.10
CA LEU A 132 1.87 1.94 4.65
C LEU A 132 0.36 1.72 4.51
N HIS A 133 -0.03 0.52 4.12
CA HIS A 133 -1.42 0.10 4.20
C HIS A 133 -1.53 -1.39 4.49
N GLU A 134 -2.57 -1.78 5.20
CA GLU A 134 -2.86 -3.18 5.51
C GLU A 134 -3.89 -3.72 4.51
N PHE A 135 -3.63 -4.93 4.02
CA PHE A 135 -4.56 -5.70 3.21
C PHE A 135 -4.99 -6.91 4.01
N ARG A 136 -6.30 -7.17 4.07
CA ARG A 136 -6.82 -8.40 4.64
C ARG A 136 -6.59 -9.54 3.67
N VAL A 137 -6.02 -10.61 4.18
CA VAL A 137 -5.50 -11.73 3.41
C VAL A 137 -5.86 -13.00 4.16
N THR A 138 -6.11 -14.08 3.43
CA THR A 138 -6.37 -15.39 4.01
C THR A 138 -5.06 -16.05 4.49
N GLU A 139 -5.13 -17.00 5.42
CA GLU A 139 -3.94 -17.59 6.04
C GLU A 139 -3.03 -18.33 5.04
N ASP A 140 -3.61 -18.83 3.96
CA ASP A 140 -2.91 -19.46 2.83
C ASP A 140 -2.13 -18.46 1.96
N ALA A 141 -2.45 -17.17 2.00
CA ALA A 141 -1.86 -16.13 1.14
C ALA A 141 -0.87 -15.22 1.89
N VAL A 142 -0.39 -15.65 3.07
CA VAL A 142 0.56 -14.90 3.90
C VAL A 142 1.95 -14.94 3.28
N LEU A 143 2.59 -13.78 3.17
CA LEU A 143 3.93 -13.60 2.63
C LEU A 143 4.90 -13.25 3.76
N PRO A 144 6.17 -13.67 3.67
CA PRO A 144 7.17 -13.28 4.65
C PRO A 144 7.47 -11.78 4.57
N VAL A 145 7.92 -11.23 5.70
CA VAL A 145 8.34 -9.83 5.80
C VAL A 145 9.57 -9.60 4.91
N GLY A 146 9.58 -8.50 4.16
CA GLY A 146 10.67 -8.14 3.25
C GLY A 146 10.45 -8.60 1.79
N THR A 147 9.42 -9.38 1.49
CA THR A 147 9.12 -9.82 0.12
C THR A 147 8.74 -8.61 -0.77
N PRO A 148 9.43 -8.41 -1.92
CA PRO A 148 9.06 -7.40 -2.88
C PRO A 148 7.84 -7.81 -3.71
N LEU A 149 6.93 -6.88 -3.95
CA LEU A 149 5.75 -7.06 -4.79
C LEU A 149 5.94 -6.30 -6.11
N LYS A 150 5.97 -7.04 -7.22
CA LYS A 150 6.14 -6.49 -8.58
C LYS A 150 4.81 -6.38 -9.32
N ALA A 151 4.83 -5.71 -10.47
CA ALA A 151 3.65 -5.58 -11.33
C ALA A 151 3.11 -6.95 -11.84
N ASN A 152 3.97 -7.98 -11.92
CA ASN A 152 3.60 -9.36 -12.28
C ASN A 152 2.58 -10.03 -11.34
N HIS A 153 2.31 -9.43 -10.18
CA HIS A 153 1.23 -9.87 -9.30
C HIS A 153 -0.15 -9.88 -9.99
N PHE A 154 -0.33 -8.99 -10.97
CA PHE A 154 -1.55 -8.90 -11.77
C PHE A 154 -1.36 -9.51 -13.15
N MET A 155 -2.44 -10.13 -13.65
CA MET A 155 -2.48 -10.67 -15.01
C MET A 155 -3.25 -9.74 -15.95
N VAL A 156 -2.85 -9.74 -17.22
CA VAL A 156 -3.58 -9.02 -18.28
C VAL A 156 -4.97 -9.62 -18.46
N GLY A 157 -6.02 -8.79 -18.43
CA GLY A 157 -7.41 -9.23 -18.49
C GLY A 157 -8.08 -9.44 -17.13
N GLN A 158 -7.31 -9.42 -16.03
CA GLN A 158 -7.84 -9.52 -14.68
C GLN A 158 -8.69 -8.29 -14.29
N PHE A 159 -9.70 -8.48 -13.43
CA PHE A 159 -10.43 -7.38 -12.81
C PHE A 159 -9.88 -6.99 -11.43
N VAL A 160 -9.73 -5.68 -11.20
CA VAL A 160 -9.22 -5.10 -9.96
C VAL A 160 -10.17 -4.03 -9.41
N ASP A 161 -10.15 -3.87 -8.10
CA ASP A 161 -10.78 -2.74 -7.40
C ASP A 161 -9.69 -1.75 -6.99
N VAL A 162 -9.96 -0.47 -7.22
CA VAL A 162 -8.99 0.60 -7.01
C VAL A 162 -9.54 1.61 -6.02
N THR A 163 -8.83 1.82 -4.91
CA THR A 163 -9.23 2.74 -3.84
C THR A 163 -8.23 3.88 -3.70
N ALA A 164 -8.71 5.12 -3.74
CA ALA A 164 -7.90 6.29 -3.44
C ALA A 164 -8.74 7.46 -2.90
N PRO A 165 -8.12 8.42 -2.21
CA PRO A 165 -8.77 9.69 -1.90
C PRO A 165 -9.17 10.40 -3.19
N SER A 166 -10.43 10.80 -3.30
CA SER A 166 -10.92 11.62 -4.39
C SER A 166 -10.30 13.02 -4.38
N ILE A 167 -10.28 13.68 -5.54
CA ILE A 167 -9.79 15.06 -5.66
C ILE A 167 -10.62 15.99 -4.78
N GLY A 168 -9.96 16.72 -3.88
CA GLY A 168 -10.59 17.74 -3.04
C GLY A 168 -11.04 18.93 -3.87
N LYS A 169 -12.31 19.33 -3.72
CA LYS A 169 -12.91 20.49 -4.40
C LYS A 169 -13.22 21.65 -3.44
N GLY A 170 -12.67 21.61 -2.23
CA GLY A 170 -12.89 22.62 -1.18
C GLY A 170 -14.33 22.62 -0.66
N PHE A 171 -14.79 23.79 -0.20
CA PHE A 171 -16.19 24.00 0.18
C PHE A 171 -17.05 24.15 -1.07
N ALA A 172 -17.92 23.18 -1.34
CA ALA A 172 -18.80 23.17 -2.50
C ALA A 172 -20.24 23.54 -2.11
N GLY A 173 -20.85 24.42 -2.91
CA GLY A 173 -22.27 24.73 -2.83
C GLY A 173 -23.16 23.54 -3.21
N VAL A 174 -24.46 23.64 -2.89
CA VAL A 174 -25.44 22.56 -3.06
C VAL A 174 -25.58 22.06 -4.49
N MET A 175 -25.51 22.95 -5.48
CA MET A 175 -25.60 22.58 -6.90
C MET A 175 -24.42 21.69 -7.32
N LYS A 176 -23.18 22.03 -6.94
CA LYS A 176 -21.98 21.26 -7.31
C LYS A 176 -21.85 19.96 -6.51
N ARG A 177 -22.29 19.97 -5.24
CA ARG A 177 -22.16 18.83 -4.33
C ARG A 177 -23.22 17.76 -4.56
N TRP A 178 -24.45 18.16 -4.86
CA TRP A 178 -25.62 17.27 -4.92
C TRP A 178 -26.39 17.33 -6.23
N ASN A 179 -25.92 18.08 -7.23
CA ASN A 179 -26.59 18.28 -8.52
C ASN A 179 -28.02 18.82 -8.39
N PHE A 180 -28.26 19.72 -7.42
CA PHE A 180 -29.55 20.40 -7.29
C PHE A 180 -29.80 21.33 -8.49
N LYS A 181 -31.03 21.32 -9.00
CA LYS A 181 -31.52 22.30 -9.98
C LYS A 181 -31.62 23.65 -9.26
N GLY A 182 -30.98 24.69 -9.78
CA GLY A 182 -31.06 26.04 -9.20
C GLY A 182 -32.45 26.64 -9.35
N LEU A 183 -32.62 27.87 -8.86
CA LEU A 183 -33.83 28.65 -9.13
C LEU A 183 -33.69 29.40 -10.47
N PRO A 184 -34.81 29.81 -11.10
CA PRO A 184 -34.80 30.65 -12.30
C PRO A 184 -33.89 31.87 -12.17
N ALA A 185 -33.26 32.25 -13.29
CA ALA A 185 -32.41 33.44 -13.37
C ALA A 185 -33.22 34.73 -13.61
N SER A 186 -34.36 34.64 -14.27
CA SER A 186 -35.26 35.74 -14.64
C SER A 186 -36.56 35.73 -13.82
N HIS A 187 -37.54 36.56 -14.18
CA HIS A 187 -38.86 36.66 -13.54
C HIS A 187 -38.79 37.03 -12.04
N GLY A 188 -38.07 38.11 -11.72
CA GLY A 188 -38.10 38.73 -10.39
C GLY A 188 -37.41 37.96 -9.26
N HIS A 189 -36.58 36.97 -9.58
CA HIS A 189 -35.84 36.20 -8.58
C HIS A 189 -34.67 37.01 -8.01
N SER A 190 -34.75 37.40 -6.73
CA SER A 190 -33.72 38.17 -6.06
C SER A 190 -32.71 37.27 -5.33
N LEU A 191 -31.44 37.30 -5.76
CA LEU A 191 -30.24 36.75 -5.08
C LEU A 191 -30.23 35.22 -4.78
N SER A 192 -31.28 34.48 -5.16
CA SER A 192 -31.51 33.10 -4.72
C SER A 192 -31.24 32.04 -5.79
N HIS A 193 -30.70 32.43 -6.96
CA HIS A 193 -30.48 31.55 -8.12
C HIS A 193 -29.74 30.24 -7.81
N ARG A 194 -28.81 30.26 -6.84
CA ARG A 194 -28.00 29.11 -6.42
C ARG A 194 -28.30 28.62 -5.00
N SER A 195 -29.37 29.12 -4.39
CA SER A 195 -29.80 28.72 -3.05
C SER A 195 -30.28 27.26 -3.02
N ALA A 196 -30.32 26.67 -1.82
CA ALA A 196 -30.75 25.29 -1.64
C ALA A 196 -32.27 25.09 -1.65
N GLY A 197 -33.04 26.18 -1.65
CA GLY A 197 -34.48 26.15 -1.40
C GLY A 197 -34.81 25.75 0.04
N SER A 198 -36.02 25.23 0.25
CA SER A 198 -36.50 24.85 1.58
C SER A 198 -35.74 23.64 2.16
N THR A 199 -35.32 23.76 3.41
CA THR A 199 -34.61 22.70 4.14
C THR A 199 -35.53 21.77 4.92
N GLY A 200 -36.77 22.20 5.24
CA GLY A 200 -37.70 21.47 6.11
C GLY A 200 -39.17 21.89 6.01
N GLN A 201 -40.00 21.28 6.85
CA GLN A 201 -41.45 21.53 6.97
C GLN A 201 -41.75 22.43 8.19
N ARG A 202 -42.92 23.08 8.19
CA ARG A 202 -43.32 24.07 9.22
C ARG A 202 -43.70 23.46 10.58
N LYS A 203 -44.80 22.70 10.68
CA LYS A 203 -45.44 22.35 11.98
C LYS A 203 -44.86 21.11 12.66
N TRP A 204 -44.60 20.07 11.89
CA TRP A 204 -43.97 18.83 12.35
C TRP A 204 -43.01 18.44 11.24
N PRO A 205 -41.73 18.12 11.49
CA PRO A 205 -41.04 17.77 12.74
C PRO A 205 -40.26 18.92 13.44
N SER A 206 -40.46 20.18 13.06
CA SER A 206 -39.80 21.37 13.65
C SER A 206 -38.27 21.31 13.76
N LYS A 207 -37.63 20.50 12.92
CA LYS A 207 -36.17 20.36 12.83
C LYS A 207 -35.76 19.94 11.43
N VAL A 208 -34.50 20.18 11.08
CA VAL A 208 -33.91 19.58 9.87
C VAL A 208 -33.46 18.16 10.19
N PHE A 209 -33.82 17.20 9.34
CA PHE A 209 -33.40 15.81 9.51
C PHE A 209 -31.88 15.65 9.38
N LYS A 210 -31.30 14.75 10.17
CA LYS A 210 -29.88 14.37 10.05
C LYS A 210 -29.63 13.78 8.66
N GLY A 211 -28.47 14.08 8.07
CA GLY A 211 -28.13 13.65 6.71
C GLY A 211 -28.80 14.46 5.59
N LYS A 212 -29.49 15.56 5.91
CA LYS A 212 -30.00 16.49 4.88
C LYS A 212 -28.85 17.02 4.03
N LYS A 213 -29.03 16.94 2.71
CA LYS A 213 -28.08 17.42 1.71
C LYS A 213 -27.91 18.94 1.81
N MET A 214 -26.71 19.40 2.16
CA MET A 214 -26.34 20.81 2.30
C MET A 214 -24.95 21.08 1.67
N ALA A 215 -24.61 22.35 1.53
CA ALA A 215 -23.26 22.78 1.14
C ALA A 215 -22.21 22.29 2.14
N GLY A 216 -20.96 22.17 1.71
CA GLY A 216 -19.87 21.71 2.58
C GLY A 216 -18.68 21.21 1.80
N ARG A 217 -17.68 20.67 2.52
CA ARG A 217 -16.48 20.10 1.91
C ARG A 217 -16.86 18.97 0.95
N LEU A 218 -16.30 19.00 -0.26
CA LEU A 218 -16.48 17.98 -1.29
C LEU A 218 -15.12 17.41 -1.69
N GLY A 219 -15.01 16.08 -1.72
CA GLY A 219 -13.80 15.38 -2.10
C GLY A 219 -12.78 15.26 -0.97
N GLY A 220 -11.69 14.54 -1.23
CA GLY A 220 -10.71 14.12 -0.21
C GLY A 220 -11.16 12.90 0.59
N GLU A 221 -12.31 12.31 0.25
CA GLU A 221 -12.81 11.08 0.84
C GLU A 221 -12.28 9.87 0.05
N ASN A 222 -12.05 8.75 0.73
CA ASN A 222 -11.61 7.50 0.10
C ASN A 222 -12.77 6.89 -0.71
N ILE A 223 -12.60 6.80 -2.03
CA ILE A 223 -13.56 6.21 -2.94
C ILE A 223 -12.94 4.96 -3.56
N THR A 224 -13.75 3.92 -3.73
CA THR A 224 -13.36 2.70 -4.45
C THR A 224 -14.11 2.62 -5.77
N VAL A 225 -13.37 2.54 -6.87
CA VAL A 225 -13.92 2.19 -8.17
C VAL A 225 -13.73 0.69 -8.34
N GLN A 226 -14.83 -0.01 -8.65
CA GLN A 226 -14.86 -1.47 -8.65
C GLN A 226 -14.77 -2.03 -10.06
N SER A 227 -14.21 -3.24 -10.17
CA SER A 227 -14.22 -4.05 -11.40
C SER A 227 -13.62 -3.32 -12.61
N LEU A 228 -12.46 -2.70 -12.43
CA LEU A 228 -11.67 -2.16 -13.54
C LEU A 228 -10.82 -3.28 -14.17
N GLN A 229 -10.71 -3.30 -15.48
CA GLN A 229 -9.96 -4.34 -16.21
C GLN A 229 -8.50 -3.93 -16.36
N VAL A 230 -7.57 -4.85 -16.12
CA VAL A 230 -6.15 -4.68 -16.44
C VAL A 230 -5.93 -4.95 -17.93
N VAL A 231 -5.39 -3.97 -18.65
CA VAL A 231 -5.21 -4.02 -20.12
C VAL A 231 -3.79 -4.46 -20.49
N LYS A 232 -2.80 -4.02 -19.72
CA LYS A 232 -1.38 -4.29 -19.96
C LYS A 232 -0.64 -4.25 -18.63
N VAL A 233 0.42 -5.05 -18.50
CA VAL A 233 1.34 -5.05 -17.37
C VAL A 233 2.76 -5.01 -17.95
N ASP A 234 3.57 -4.07 -17.48
CA ASP A 234 4.97 -3.93 -17.88
C ASP A 234 5.87 -4.18 -16.66
N PRO A 235 6.50 -5.37 -16.53
CA PRO A 235 7.29 -5.72 -15.35
C PRO A 235 8.63 -5.00 -15.22
N GLU A 236 9.23 -4.57 -16.32
CA GLU A 236 10.53 -3.88 -16.29
C GLU A 236 10.43 -2.50 -15.63
N LEU A 237 9.31 -1.82 -15.85
CA LEU A 237 9.04 -0.48 -15.32
C LEU A 237 8.09 -0.49 -14.11
N ASP A 238 7.64 -1.69 -13.70
CA ASP A 238 6.63 -1.91 -12.67
C ASP A 238 5.35 -1.08 -12.90
N LEU A 239 4.83 -1.10 -14.14
CA LEU A 239 3.62 -0.38 -14.53
C LEU A 239 2.43 -1.34 -14.76
N VAL A 240 1.26 -0.91 -14.28
CA VAL A 240 -0.02 -1.57 -14.50
C VAL A 240 -0.97 -0.61 -15.20
N TYR A 241 -1.52 -1.04 -16.33
CA TYR A 241 -2.45 -0.25 -17.13
C TYR A 241 -3.87 -0.73 -16.85
N VAL A 242 -4.68 0.16 -16.28
CA VAL A 242 -6.06 -0.14 -15.90
C VAL A 242 -7.02 0.61 -16.81
N LYS A 243 -8.01 -0.08 -17.37
CA LYS A 243 -9.05 0.51 -18.22
C LYS A 243 -9.93 1.47 -17.41
N GLY A 244 -10.07 2.70 -17.90
CA GLY A 244 -10.93 3.72 -17.29
C GLY A 244 -10.19 4.65 -16.33
N SER A 245 -10.97 5.28 -15.43
CA SER A 245 -10.49 6.34 -14.55
C SER A 245 -10.28 5.86 -13.12
N VAL A 246 -9.21 6.34 -12.51
CA VAL A 246 -8.85 6.09 -11.11
C VAL A 246 -9.05 7.37 -10.30
N PRO A 247 -9.65 7.30 -9.09
CA PRO A 247 -9.86 8.45 -8.24
C PRO A 247 -8.52 9.05 -7.80
N GLY A 248 -8.48 10.39 -7.72
CA GLY A 248 -7.30 11.13 -7.28
C GLY A 248 -6.60 11.90 -8.40
N PHE A 249 -5.67 12.76 -8.00
CA PHE A 249 -4.81 13.52 -8.90
C PHE A 249 -3.59 12.68 -9.31
N ASP A 250 -2.79 13.17 -10.26
CA ASP A 250 -1.58 12.47 -10.70
C ASP A 250 -0.50 12.50 -9.60
N ASP A 251 0.37 11.50 -9.57
CA ASP A 251 1.30 11.17 -8.49
C ASP A 251 0.67 10.85 -7.12
N GLN A 252 -0.65 10.66 -7.04
CA GLN A 252 -1.32 10.23 -5.82
C GLN A 252 -1.14 8.73 -5.56
N PHE A 253 -1.04 8.35 -4.28
CA PHE A 253 -1.04 6.95 -3.88
C PHE A 253 -2.43 6.33 -3.96
N VAL A 254 -2.47 5.12 -4.51
CA VAL A 254 -3.66 4.36 -4.85
C VAL A 254 -3.48 2.93 -4.35
N LYS A 255 -4.55 2.32 -3.87
CA LYS A 255 -4.57 0.92 -3.45
C LYS A 255 -5.22 0.09 -4.53
N ILE A 256 -4.57 -0.99 -4.94
CA ILE A 256 -5.10 -1.94 -5.92
C ILE A 256 -5.29 -3.26 -5.21
N LYS A 257 -6.45 -3.87 -5.39
CA LYS A 257 -6.76 -5.22 -4.89
C LYS A 257 -7.55 -5.98 -5.94
N ASP A 258 -7.61 -7.29 -5.80
CA ASP A 258 -8.47 -8.13 -6.65
C ASP A 258 -9.94 -7.72 -6.50
N ALA A 259 -10.71 -7.78 -7.60
CA ALA A 259 -12.09 -7.33 -7.61
C ALA A 259 -13.00 -8.23 -6.77
N ILE A 260 -13.70 -7.66 -5.78
CA ILE A 260 -14.55 -8.46 -4.87
C ILE A 260 -15.81 -8.98 -5.56
N LYS A 261 -16.31 -8.23 -6.55
CA LYS A 261 -17.58 -8.53 -7.24
C LYS A 261 -17.46 -9.58 -8.35
N LYS A 262 -16.25 -9.93 -8.78
CA LYS A 262 -15.99 -10.93 -9.81
C LYS A 262 -15.37 -12.17 -9.15
N LYS A 263 -15.76 -13.37 -9.57
CA LYS A 263 -15.28 -14.65 -9.00
C LYS A 263 -14.93 -15.64 -10.11
N GLY A 264 -14.01 -16.56 -9.83
CA GLY A 264 -13.57 -17.61 -10.75
C GLY A 264 -13.06 -17.05 -12.07
N ASP A 265 -13.50 -17.62 -13.17
CA ASP A 265 -13.12 -17.25 -14.55
C ASP A 265 -13.47 -15.80 -14.92
N LYS A 266 -14.38 -15.16 -14.16
CA LYS A 266 -14.71 -13.74 -14.37
C LYS A 266 -13.72 -12.79 -13.72
N LEU A 267 -12.92 -13.27 -12.76
CA LEU A 267 -11.91 -12.48 -12.07
C LEU A 267 -10.56 -12.59 -12.78
N PHE A 268 -10.18 -13.82 -13.10
CA PHE A 268 -8.92 -14.15 -13.76
C PHE A 268 -9.16 -14.64 -15.18
N PRO A 269 -8.35 -14.22 -16.16
CA PRO A 269 -8.43 -14.70 -17.54
C PRO A 269 -8.04 -16.18 -17.67
N SER A 270 -7.13 -16.66 -16.84
CA SER A 270 -6.63 -18.04 -16.78
C SER A 270 -6.45 -18.46 -15.33
N LEU A 271 -6.82 -19.70 -15.01
CA LEU A 271 -6.60 -20.32 -13.71
C LEU A 271 -5.47 -21.35 -13.81
N PRO A 272 -4.64 -21.52 -12.76
CA PRO A 272 -4.61 -20.76 -11.51
C PRO A 272 -3.92 -19.38 -11.69
N PRO A 273 -4.32 -18.36 -10.91
CA PRO A 273 -3.58 -17.10 -10.86
C PRO A 273 -2.21 -17.28 -10.19
N PRO A 274 -1.27 -16.35 -10.40
CA PRO A 274 -0.04 -16.34 -9.62
C PRO A 274 -0.40 -16.16 -8.13
N PHE A 275 -0.04 -17.17 -7.34
CA PHE A 275 -0.42 -17.29 -5.94
C PHE A 275 0.76 -17.86 -5.14
N PRO A 276 1.09 -17.29 -3.95
CA PRO A 276 0.50 -16.11 -3.32
C PRO A 276 0.81 -14.79 -4.06
N THR A 277 1.94 -14.75 -4.77
CA THR A 277 2.41 -13.70 -5.71
C THR A 277 3.26 -14.37 -6.80
N ALA A 278 3.41 -13.72 -7.97
CA ALA A 278 4.26 -14.21 -9.08
C ALA A 278 5.76 -14.13 -8.79
#